data_AF-A0A258AB19-F1
#
_entry.id   AF-A0A258AB19-F1
#
_cell.length_a   1.000
_cell.length_b   1.000
_cell.length_c   1.000
_cell.angle_alpha   90.00
_cell.angle_beta   90.00
_cell.angle_gamma   90.00
#
_symmetry.space_group_name_H-M   'P 1'
#
loop_
_entity.id
_entity.type
_entity.pdbx_description
1 polymer ?
#
loop_
_entity_poly.entity_id
_entity_poly.type
_entity_poly.pdbx_seq_one_letter_code
_entity_poly.pdbx_strand_id
1 'polypeptide(L)'
;MPRLPLLPALALPLLLGACAIPTARSNIVVLTDNKSVVEPCTKLGEIDGASELHAVLILDKARDAALARLKMRAADMGGTHVLSSVADIKWKGPSTTGTVYKCGA
;
A
#
# COMPACT_ATOMS: atom_id res chain seq x y z
N MET A 1 25.98 7.21 45.03
CA MET A 1 24.79 7.35 44.16
C MET A 1 25.24 7.18 42.71
N PRO A 2 24.87 6.10 42.00
CA PRO A 2 25.28 5.90 40.62
C PRO A 2 24.39 6.76 39.70
N ARG A 3 25.02 7.53 38.81
CA ARG A 3 24.35 8.33 37.79
C ARG A 3 24.06 7.43 36.58
N LEU A 4 22.80 7.05 36.43
CA LEU A 4 22.30 6.28 35.29
C LEU A 4 22.36 7.14 34.01
N PRO A 5 22.97 6.68 32.90
CA PRO A 5 23.00 7.45 31.67
C PRO A 5 21.63 7.36 30.97
N LEU A 6 20.84 8.43 31.06
CA LEU A 6 19.51 8.60 30.45
C LEU A 6 19.52 8.74 28.90
N LEU A 7 20.67 8.64 28.26
CA LEU A 7 20.85 8.94 26.84
C LEU A 7 20.39 7.85 25.83
N PRO A 8 20.36 6.53 26.10
CA PRO A 8 20.01 5.56 25.06
C PRO A 8 18.48 5.40 24.85
N ALA A 9 17.65 5.97 25.73
CA ALA A 9 16.18 5.77 25.68
C ALA A 9 15.47 6.58 24.58
N LEU A 10 16.11 7.63 24.02
CA LEU A 10 15.52 8.49 23.00
C LEU A 10 15.72 7.99 21.56
N ALA A 11 16.52 6.93 21.35
CA ALA A 11 16.81 6.40 20.01
C ALA A 11 15.85 5.29 19.56
N LEU A 12 15.07 4.71 20.47
CA LEU A 12 14.16 3.61 20.16
C LEU A 12 12.96 3.96 19.24
N PRO A 13 12.33 5.15 19.28
CA PRO A 13 11.11 5.39 18.50
C PRO A 13 11.37 5.59 17.00
N LEU A 14 12.62 5.85 16.59
CA LEU A 14 12.99 6.03 15.18
C LEU A 14 13.02 4.70 14.40
N LEU A 15 13.14 3.56 15.08
CA LEU A 15 13.18 2.23 14.46
C LEU A 15 11.78 1.64 14.19
N LEU A 16 10.70 2.23 14.72
CA LEU A 16 9.33 1.73 14.51
C LEU A 16 8.65 2.27 13.25
N GLY A 17 9.28 3.18 12.49
CA GLY A 17 8.73 3.75 11.27
C GLY A 17 8.77 2.83 10.03
N ALA A 18 9.42 1.67 10.12
CA ALA A 18 9.63 0.78 8.98
C ALA A 18 8.50 -0.22 8.71
N CYS A 19 7.48 -0.29 9.58
CA CYS A 19 6.31 -1.13 9.33
C CYS A 19 5.27 -0.35 8.52
N ALA A 20 5.09 -0.71 7.25
CA ALA A 20 3.98 -0.22 6.43
C ALA A 20 2.66 -0.81 6.98
N ILE A 21 2.02 -0.09 7.91
CA ILE A 21 0.76 -0.46 8.54
C ILE A 21 -0.38 0.26 7.79
N PRO A 22 -1.50 -0.42 7.48
CA PRO A 22 -2.67 0.24 6.91
C PRO A 22 -3.12 1.41 7.79
N THR A 23 -3.13 2.61 7.22
CA THR A 23 -3.63 3.82 7.85
C THR A 23 -5.08 4.10 7.44
N ALA A 24 -5.79 4.96 8.18
CA ALA A 24 -7.12 5.43 7.78
C ALA A 24 -7.13 6.00 6.34
N ARG A 25 -6.05 6.71 5.96
CA ARG A 25 -5.88 7.25 4.60
C ARG A 25 -5.80 6.14 3.55
N SER A 26 -5.09 5.05 3.83
CA SER A 26 -5.03 3.90 2.92
C SER A 26 -6.35 3.11 2.84
N ASN A 27 -7.16 3.13 3.90
CA ASN A 27 -8.42 2.37 3.92
C ASN A 27 -9.51 2.98 3.03
N ILE A 28 -9.43 4.29 2.77
CA ILE A 28 -10.33 5.02 1.87
C ILE A 28 -10.00 4.75 0.39
N VAL A 29 -8.79 4.25 0.10
CA VAL A 29 -8.37 3.99 -1.29
C VAL A 29 -9.16 2.80 -1.85
N VAL A 30 -9.88 3.06 -2.94
CA VAL A 30 -10.65 2.07 -3.68
C VAL A 30 -9.75 1.37 -4.70
N LEU A 31 -9.69 0.04 -4.67
CA LEU A 31 -9.03 -0.75 -5.69
C LEU A 31 -10.07 -1.29 -6.65
N THR A 32 -9.79 -1.21 -7.94
CA THR A 32 -10.69 -1.68 -8.99
C THR A 32 -9.88 -2.22 -10.17
N ASP A 33 -10.44 -3.18 -10.87
CA ASP A 33 -9.99 -3.65 -12.18
C ASP A 33 -10.82 -3.01 -13.33
N ASN A 34 -11.89 -2.30 -12.98
CA ASN A 34 -12.80 -1.67 -13.93
C ASN A 34 -12.34 -0.25 -14.28
N LYS A 35 -11.93 -0.08 -15.54
CA LYS A 35 -11.46 1.20 -16.08
C LYS A 35 -12.52 2.30 -16.02
N SER A 36 -13.81 1.98 -16.19
CA SER A 36 -14.88 2.98 -16.20
C SER A 36 -15.04 3.72 -14.87
N VAL A 37 -14.57 3.15 -13.75
CA VAL A 37 -14.60 3.80 -12.43
C VAL A 37 -13.58 4.94 -12.35
N VAL A 38 -12.46 4.86 -13.07
CA VAL A 38 -11.35 5.83 -13.02
C VAL A 38 -11.28 6.76 -14.22
N GLU A 39 -12.13 6.55 -15.24
CA GLU A 39 -12.22 7.42 -16.43
C GLU A 39 -12.38 8.91 -16.12
N PRO A 40 -13.21 9.35 -15.15
CA PRO A 40 -13.34 10.78 -14.84
C PRO A 40 -12.21 11.32 -13.96
N CYS A 41 -11.23 10.51 -13.58
CA CYS A 41 -10.25 10.83 -12.55
C CYS A 41 -8.89 11.26 -13.12
N THR A 42 -8.14 12.04 -12.34
CA THR A 42 -6.79 12.46 -12.72
C THR A 42 -5.78 11.35 -12.41
N LYS A 43 -5.01 10.89 -13.41
CA LYS A 43 -3.89 9.95 -13.22
C LYS A 43 -2.77 10.64 -12.43
N LEU A 44 -2.33 10.02 -11.33
CA LEU A 44 -1.23 10.51 -10.51
C LEU A 44 0.10 9.79 -10.80
N GLY A 45 0.05 8.52 -11.21
CA GLY A 45 1.23 7.73 -11.51
C GLY A 45 1.01 6.23 -11.36
N GLU A 46 2.10 5.46 -11.42
CA GLU A 46 2.09 4.01 -11.30
C GLU A 46 2.83 3.57 -10.04
N ILE A 47 2.37 2.49 -9.43
CA ILE A 47 2.88 1.93 -8.18
C ILE A 47 2.94 0.41 -8.28
N ASP A 48 3.77 -0.21 -7.43
CA ASP A 48 3.87 -1.66 -7.32
C ASP A 48 3.51 -2.14 -5.90
N GLY A 49 2.58 -3.10 -5.83
CA GLY A 49 2.18 -3.79 -4.61
C GLY A 49 3.07 -4.97 -4.22
N ALA A 50 4.17 -5.23 -4.93
CA ALA A 50 5.06 -6.35 -4.66
C ALA A 50 5.59 -6.34 -3.21
N SER A 51 5.83 -7.55 -2.71
CA SER A 51 6.40 -7.80 -1.39
C SER A 51 7.86 -8.18 -1.54
N GLU A 52 8.78 -7.41 -0.94
CA GLU A 52 10.20 -7.79 -0.86
C GLU A 52 10.42 -9.04 0.01
N LEU A 53 9.44 -9.41 0.84
CA LEU A 53 9.50 -10.65 1.62
C LEU A 53 9.40 -11.84 0.67
N HIS A 54 10.51 -12.57 0.50
CA HIS A 54 10.66 -13.80 -0.30
C HIS A 54 9.87 -15.01 0.26
N ALA A 55 8.79 -14.75 1.00
CA ALA A 55 7.94 -15.79 1.54
C ALA A 55 7.09 -16.37 0.40
N VAL A 56 7.11 -17.70 0.27
CA VAL A 56 6.13 -18.43 -0.56
C VAL A 56 4.76 -18.27 0.10
N LEU A 57 4.06 -17.20 -0.24
CA LEU A 57 2.70 -16.96 0.21
C LEU A 57 1.75 -17.80 -0.64
N ILE A 58 0.73 -18.39 0.00
CA ILE A 58 -0.43 -18.91 -0.71
C ILE A 58 -1.08 -17.76 -1.49
N LEU A 59 -1.56 -18.03 -2.70
CA LEU A 59 -2.04 -17.02 -3.66
C LEU A 59 -2.98 -15.97 -3.04
N ASP A 60 -3.93 -16.40 -2.20
CA ASP A 60 -4.85 -15.48 -1.52
C ASP A 60 -4.14 -14.51 -0.58
N LYS A 61 -3.14 -14.99 0.17
CA LYS A 61 -2.32 -14.14 1.05
C LYS A 61 -1.41 -13.22 0.25
N ALA A 62 -0.90 -13.68 -0.89
CA ALA A 62 -0.14 -12.83 -1.80
C ALA A 62 -1.03 -11.69 -2.34
N ARG A 63 -2.27 -12.01 -2.74
CA ARG A 63 -3.25 -11.02 -3.22
C ARG A 63 -3.57 -10.01 -2.14
N ASP A 64 -3.97 -10.44 -0.95
CA ASP A 64 -4.35 -9.54 0.14
C ASP A 64 -3.19 -8.61 0.53
N ALA A 65 -1.96 -9.15 0.56
CA ALA A 65 -0.78 -8.36 0.87
C ALA A 65 -0.45 -7.35 -0.26
N ALA A 66 -0.65 -7.70 -1.53
CA ALA A 66 -0.49 -6.78 -2.65
C ALA A 66 -1.57 -5.67 -2.62
N LEU A 67 -2.83 -6.02 -2.36
CA LEU A 67 -3.93 -5.06 -2.21
C LEU A 67 -3.64 -4.04 -1.10
N ALA A 68 -3.17 -4.51 0.06
CA ALA A 68 -2.83 -3.63 1.18
C ALA A 68 -1.70 -2.65 0.81
N ARG A 69 -0.64 -3.13 0.15
CA ARG A 69 0.49 -2.28 -0.27
C ARG A 69 0.10 -1.27 -1.33
N LEU A 70 -0.71 -1.66 -2.31
CA LEU A 70 -1.24 -0.75 -3.32
C LEU A 70 -2.04 0.39 -2.67
N LYS A 71 -2.90 0.07 -1.70
CA LYS A 71 -3.66 1.07 -0.93
C LYS A 71 -2.76 2.06 -0.18
N MET A 72 -1.72 1.57 0.49
CA MET A 72 -0.79 2.42 1.24
C MET A 72 -0.04 3.37 0.31
N ARG A 73 0.60 2.84 -0.75
CA ARG A 73 1.36 3.67 -1.70
C ARG A 73 0.49 4.69 -2.42
N ALA A 74 -0.74 4.32 -2.78
CA ALA A 74 -1.68 5.25 -3.39
C ALA A 74 -2.09 6.37 -2.44
N ALA A 75 -2.32 6.05 -1.15
CA ALA A 75 -2.60 7.05 -0.12
C ALA A 75 -1.41 7.99 0.13
N ASP A 76 -0.18 7.49 0.06
CA ASP A 76 1.04 8.31 0.18
C ASP A 76 1.16 9.30 -0.98
N MET A 77 0.68 8.93 -2.18
CA MET A 77 0.59 9.80 -3.35
C MET A 77 -0.63 10.76 -3.33
N GLY A 78 -1.50 10.68 -2.30
CA GLY A 78 -2.75 11.45 -2.26
C GLY A 78 -3.81 10.96 -3.25
N GLY A 79 -3.70 9.72 -3.71
CA GLY A 79 -4.67 9.04 -4.54
C GLY A 79 -5.89 8.57 -3.76
N THR A 80 -6.96 8.32 -4.51
CA THR A 80 -8.25 7.83 -3.97
C THR A 80 -8.65 6.50 -4.60
N HIS A 81 -8.19 6.24 -5.83
CA HIS A 81 -8.51 5.03 -6.58
C HIS A 81 -7.22 4.44 -7.15
N VAL A 82 -7.19 3.11 -7.27
CA VAL A 82 -6.10 2.38 -7.92
C VAL A 82 -6.70 1.39 -8.90
N LEU A 83 -6.33 1.53 -10.17
CA LEU A 83 -6.63 0.56 -11.22
C LEU A 83 -5.57 -0.53 -11.21
N SER A 84 -5.92 -1.77 -10.88
CA SER A 84 -4.98 -2.90 -10.83
C SER A 84 -5.69 -4.23 -11.09
N SER A 85 -5.01 -5.15 -11.78
CA SER A 85 -5.49 -6.51 -12.00
C SER A 85 -5.53 -7.35 -10.72
N VAL A 86 -4.84 -6.93 -9.65
CA VAL A 86 -4.90 -7.58 -8.33
C VAL A 86 -6.30 -7.47 -7.72
N ALA A 87 -7.09 -6.47 -8.13
CA ALA A 87 -8.46 -6.27 -7.67
C ALA A 87 -9.44 -7.31 -8.27
N ASP A 88 -9.07 -8.01 -9.35
CA ASP A 88 -9.86 -9.11 -9.89
C ASP A 88 -9.79 -10.31 -8.95
N ILE A 89 -10.95 -10.86 -8.55
CA ILE A 89 -11.04 -12.06 -7.73
C ILE A 89 -10.37 -13.28 -8.39
N LYS A 90 -10.26 -13.29 -9.71
CA LYS A 90 -9.62 -14.33 -10.53
C LYS A 90 -8.13 -14.11 -10.73
N TRP A 91 -7.53 -13.12 -10.08
CA TRP A 91 -6.11 -12.81 -10.18
C TRP A 91 -5.23 -14.03 -9.83
N LYS A 92 -4.26 -14.33 -10.72
CA LYS A 92 -3.38 -15.51 -10.61
C LYS A 92 -1.91 -15.19 -10.30
N GLY A 93 -1.62 -13.95 -9.87
CA GLY A 93 -0.25 -13.55 -9.55
C GLY A 93 0.66 -12.99 -10.66
N PRO A 94 0.24 -12.72 -11.92
CA PRO A 94 1.20 -12.29 -12.94
C PRO A 94 1.69 -10.85 -12.78
N SER A 95 0.93 -9.98 -12.10
CA SER A 95 1.34 -8.60 -11.85
C SER A 95 0.72 -8.05 -10.57
N THR A 96 1.51 -7.29 -9.81
CA THR A 96 1.10 -6.55 -8.61
C THR A 96 1.05 -5.04 -8.83
N THR A 97 1.22 -4.59 -10.08
CA THR A 97 1.27 -3.17 -10.42
C THR A 97 -0.13 -2.55 -10.42
N GLY A 98 -0.20 -1.25 -10.14
CA GLY A 98 -1.43 -0.48 -10.20
C GLY A 98 -1.19 0.96 -10.66
N THR A 99 -2.19 1.56 -11.28
CA THR A 99 -2.19 2.98 -11.64
C THR A 99 -3.03 3.77 -10.65
N VAL A 100 -2.46 4.81 -10.05
CA VAL A 100 -3.10 5.65 -9.03
C VAL A 100 -3.87 6.79 -9.69
N TYR A 101 -5.08 7.02 -9.21
CA TYR A 101 -5.98 8.09 -9.64
C TYR A 101 -6.52 8.91 -8.47
N LYS A 102 -6.78 10.19 -8.75
CA LYS A 102 -7.50 11.11 -7.86
C LYS A 102 -8.86 11.43 -8.46
N CYS A 103 -9.92 11.04 -7.77
CA CYS A 103 -11.32 11.24 -8.16
C CYS A 103 -11.98 12.23 -7.21
N GLY A 104 -12.97 12.99 -7.68
CA GLY A 104 -13.73 13.94 -6.86
C GLY A 104 -12.97 15.24 -6.54
N ALA A 105 -12.26 15.79 -7.52
CA ALA A 105 -11.74 17.16 -7.46
C ALA A 105 -12.88 18.18 -7.46
#